data_AF-A0A7M7N337-F1
#
_entry.id   AF-A0A7M7N337-F1
#
_cell.length_a   1.000
_cell.length_b   1.000
_cell.length_c   1.000
_cell.angle_alpha   90.00
_cell.angle_beta   90.00
_cell.angle_gamma   90.00
#
_symmetry.space_group_name_H-M   'P 1'
#
loop_
_entity.id
_entity.type
_entity.pdbx_description
1 polymer ?
#
loop_
_entity_poly.entity_id
_entity_poly.type
_entity_poly.pdbx_seq_one_letter_code
_entity_poly.pdbx_strand_id
1 'polypeptide(L)'
;MVSHDPSVTCRPTPSTTSELSRGTFKPIPKPQANRLDYLNKGWRSAGLSEHASSLIALSWRDGTNKQYESAWQQWLRWCDSQSLDPFDSCIVNVINFLSAQQGLGKSYSTINSYRSGLSSVLPPMEGFPVGKHPMVIRLLKGIFNANPPKPRYQSTWEVSRVLDYLCSMAENYQLSLFHLSQKLVSLVALVTAQRTQTLNHLDISFMHISDDRAVFQVMDVLKTTTPKKGIAKQIVELPSFPSNKKLCVLLTLKEYLNRTKPLRECHGETKLFISTRKPHKSVTSSTLARWLKFSLFASGIDTSVFSAHSFRSAATSSAFAHGVTLKEIMKKADWSNARTFKTFYHKPVVEDGTFAFSVLAQAS
;
A
#
# COMPACT_ATOMS: atom_id res chain seq x y z
N MET A 1 -13.60 -7.93 56.09
CA MET A 1 -12.23 -7.44 56.34
C MET A 1 -11.29 -8.63 56.40
N VAL A 2 -10.67 -8.99 55.28
CA VAL A 2 -9.26 -9.43 55.17
C VAL A 2 -8.93 -9.21 53.69
N SER A 3 -8.02 -8.26 53.45
CA SER A 3 -7.55 -7.83 52.13
C SER A 3 -6.35 -8.69 51.73
N HIS A 4 -6.28 -9.10 50.47
CA HIS A 4 -5.07 -9.65 49.85
C HIS A 4 -4.78 -8.88 48.56
N ASP A 5 -3.62 -8.22 48.58
CA ASP A 5 -2.95 -7.52 47.49
C ASP A 5 -1.65 -8.28 47.21
N PRO A 6 -1.33 -8.66 45.96
CA PRO A 6 -0.02 -9.18 45.62
C PRO A 6 0.80 -8.14 44.84
N SER A 7 1.59 -7.36 45.56
CA SER A 7 2.75 -6.65 45.01
C SER A 7 3.89 -7.66 44.76
N VAL A 8 4.13 -8.03 43.50
CA VAL A 8 5.32 -8.79 43.11
C VAL A 8 6.43 -7.80 42.78
N THR A 9 7.30 -7.55 43.76
CA THR A 9 8.55 -6.80 43.61
C THR A 9 9.72 -7.77 43.40
N CYS A 10 10.50 -7.60 42.34
CA CYS A 10 11.81 -8.25 42.21
C CYS A 10 12.76 -7.76 43.31
N ARG A 11 13.32 -8.68 44.12
CA ARG A 11 14.30 -8.38 45.18
C ARG A 11 15.74 -8.31 44.63
N PRO A 12 16.61 -7.43 45.18
CA PRO A 12 18.06 -7.46 44.95
C PRO A 12 18.85 -7.98 46.17
N THR A 13 20.03 -8.58 45.95
CA THR A 13 21.06 -8.88 46.97
C THR A 13 22.43 -9.07 46.28
N PRO A 14 23.58 -8.93 46.97
CA PRO A 14 24.15 -7.72 47.53
C PRO A 14 25.54 -7.39 46.94
N SER A 15 26.01 -6.18 47.25
CA SER A 15 27.27 -5.56 46.83
C SER A 15 28.52 -6.10 47.53
N THR A 16 29.58 -6.35 46.77
CA THR A 16 30.97 -6.36 47.26
C THR A 16 31.82 -5.45 46.37
N THR A 17 32.43 -4.45 47.00
CA THR A 17 33.29 -3.42 46.41
C THR A 17 34.73 -3.91 46.19
N SER A 18 35.29 -3.68 45.01
CA SER A 18 36.72 -3.39 44.84
C SER A 18 36.96 -2.52 43.58
N GLU A 19 37.46 -1.31 43.81
CA GLU A 19 38.10 -0.39 42.84
C GLU A 19 39.36 -1.06 42.21
N LEU A 20 39.97 -0.70 41.07
CA LEU A 20 39.88 0.38 40.09
C LEU A 20 40.65 -0.13 38.83
N SER A 21 40.14 0.01 37.62
CA SER A 21 40.98 0.38 36.46
C SER A 21 40.12 1.06 35.40
N ARG A 22 40.41 2.35 35.13
CA ARG A 22 39.76 3.15 34.08
C ARG A 22 40.22 2.66 32.71
N GLY A 23 39.57 1.62 32.21
CA GLY A 23 39.49 1.38 30.77
C GLY A 23 38.38 2.25 30.20
N THR A 24 38.71 3.14 29.26
CA THR A 24 37.70 3.82 28.43
C THR A 24 36.88 2.76 27.71
N PHE A 25 35.67 2.49 28.21
CA PHE A 25 34.68 1.72 27.49
C PHE A 25 34.33 2.48 26.21
N LYS A 26 34.90 2.04 25.09
CA LYS A 26 34.33 2.38 23.79
C LYS A 26 32.93 1.77 23.76
N PRO A 27 31.87 2.54 23.45
CA PRO A 27 30.56 1.97 23.23
C PRO A 27 30.70 0.90 22.15
N ILE A 28 30.40 -0.34 22.49
CA ILE A 28 30.21 -1.39 21.49
C ILE A 28 29.12 -0.86 20.57
N PRO A 29 29.34 -0.73 19.24
CA PRO A 29 28.27 -0.37 18.33
C PRO A 29 27.21 -1.46 18.46
N LYS A 30 26.07 -1.16 19.09
CA LYS A 30 24.94 -2.09 19.13
C LYS A 30 24.62 -2.39 17.66
N PRO A 31 24.68 -3.65 17.20
CA PRO A 31 24.29 -3.94 15.83
C PRO A 31 22.82 -3.54 15.75
N GLN A 32 22.52 -2.51 14.95
CA GLN A 32 21.17 -2.26 14.46
C GLN A 32 20.79 -3.48 13.62
N ALA A 33 20.41 -4.57 14.29
CA ALA A 33 20.13 -5.83 13.63
C ALA A 33 18.83 -5.64 12.86
N ASN A 34 18.98 -5.56 11.54
CA ASN A 34 17.88 -5.73 10.59
C ASN A 34 17.01 -6.90 11.05
N ARG A 35 15.69 -6.72 11.03
CA ARG A 35 14.73 -7.73 11.54
C ARG A 35 14.97 -9.11 10.92
N LEU A 36 15.23 -9.15 9.61
CA LEU A 36 15.46 -10.41 8.90
C LEU A 36 16.79 -11.06 9.28
N ASP A 37 17.83 -10.26 9.57
CA ASP A 37 19.11 -10.81 10.01
C ASP A 37 18.98 -11.46 11.38
N TYR A 38 18.20 -10.85 12.29
CA TYR A 38 17.88 -11.45 13.58
C TYR A 38 17.12 -12.76 13.43
N LEU A 39 16.05 -12.77 12.62
CA LEU A 39 15.26 -13.97 12.36
C LEU A 39 16.09 -15.09 11.71
N ASN A 40 16.89 -14.77 10.71
CA ASN A 40 17.76 -15.74 10.02
C ASN A 40 18.77 -16.36 10.98
N LYS A 41 19.36 -15.58 11.89
CA LYS A 41 20.26 -16.11 12.93
C LYS A 41 19.50 -17.07 13.84
N GLY A 42 18.31 -16.68 14.33
CA GLY A 42 17.48 -17.53 15.17
C GLY A 42 17.11 -18.86 14.51
N TRP A 43 16.70 -18.84 13.23
CA TRP A 43 16.38 -20.05 12.47
C TRP A 43 17.58 -20.95 12.27
N ARG A 44 18.75 -20.40 11.92
CA ARG A 44 19.98 -21.18 11.77
C ARG A 44 20.41 -21.81 13.09
N SER A 45 20.33 -21.08 14.20
CA SER A 45 20.59 -21.62 15.54
C SER A 45 19.61 -22.72 15.95
N ALA A 46 18.38 -22.70 15.44
CA ALA A 46 17.39 -23.76 15.62
C ALA A 46 17.57 -24.97 14.67
N GLY A 47 18.66 -25.00 13.89
CA GLY A 47 19.00 -26.11 13.00
C GLY A 47 18.43 -26.01 11.58
N LEU A 48 17.80 -24.90 11.20
CA LEU A 48 17.38 -24.71 9.81
C LEU A 48 18.57 -24.45 8.89
N SER A 49 18.52 -25.04 7.69
CA SER A 49 19.48 -24.74 6.64
C SER A 49 19.38 -23.29 6.17
N GLU A 50 20.46 -22.78 5.58
CA GLU A 50 20.47 -21.45 4.95
C GLU A 50 19.40 -21.31 3.87
N HIS A 51 19.21 -22.35 3.06
CA HIS A 51 18.17 -22.37 2.02
C HIS A 51 16.76 -22.28 2.63
N ALA A 52 16.46 -23.09 3.65
CA ALA A 52 15.15 -23.06 4.31
C ALA A 52 14.87 -21.70 4.96
N SER A 53 15.86 -21.14 5.67
CA SER A 53 15.77 -19.81 6.28
C SER A 53 15.48 -18.72 5.25
N SER A 54 16.16 -18.77 4.10
CA SER A 54 15.97 -17.82 3.00
C SER A 54 14.56 -17.92 2.41
N LEU A 55 14.02 -19.13 2.24
CA LEU A 55 12.64 -19.32 1.77
C LEU A 55 11.60 -18.81 2.77
N ILE A 56 11.81 -19.01 4.08
CA ILE A 56 10.92 -18.48 5.12
C ILE A 56 10.93 -16.95 5.11
N ALA A 57 12.09 -16.31 4.92
CA ALA A 57 12.19 -14.86 4.80
C ALA A 57 11.36 -14.30 3.61
N LEU A 58 11.23 -15.05 2.52
CA LEU A 58 10.41 -14.70 1.35
C LEU A 58 8.90 -14.83 1.57
N SER A 59 8.46 -15.36 2.72
CA SER A 59 7.03 -15.45 3.05
C SER A 59 6.35 -14.08 3.18
N TRP A 60 7.13 -13.03 3.47
CA TRP A 60 6.68 -11.65 3.46
C TRP A 60 7.08 -10.96 2.16
N ARG A 61 6.12 -10.29 1.53
CA ARG A 61 6.39 -9.40 0.39
C ARG A 61 7.20 -8.18 0.85
N ASP A 62 7.96 -7.58 -0.05
CA ASP A 62 8.79 -6.40 0.20
C ASP A 62 8.07 -5.26 0.94
N GLY A 63 6.83 -4.98 0.54
CA GLY A 63 6.01 -3.95 1.20
C GLY A 63 5.71 -4.28 2.66
N THR A 64 5.40 -5.55 2.96
CA THR A 64 5.17 -6.04 4.32
C THR A 64 6.50 -6.07 5.10
N ASN A 65 7.58 -6.51 4.47
CA ASN A 65 8.92 -6.51 5.07
C ASN A 65 9.34 -5.11 5.51
N LYS A 66 9.21 -4.10 4.65
CA LYS A 66 9.53 -2.71 4.98
C LYS A 66 8.65 -2.16 6.12
N GLN A 67 7.36 -2.52 6.15
CA GLN A 67 6.46 -2.11 7.23
C GLN A 67 6.84 -2.76 8.57
N TYR A 68 7.15 -4.05 8.57
CA TYR A 68 7.54 -4.77 9.78
C TYR A 68 8.94 -4.38 10.26
N GLU A 69 9.86 -4.08 9.34
CA GLU A 69 11.16 -3.49 9.67
C GLU A 69 10.98 -2.14 10.37
N SER A 70 10.12 -1.26 9.83
CA SER A 70 9.82 0.01 10.50
C SER A 70 9.23 -0.17 11.90
N ALA A 71 8.34 -1.15 12.09
CA ALA A 71 7.82 -1.48 13.42
C ALA A 71 8.93 -1.95 14.37
N TRP A 72 9.80 -2.83 13.88
CA TRP A 72 10.91 -3.39 14.64
C TRP A 72 11.89 -2.30 15.09
N GLN A 73 12.27 -1.39 14.18
CA GLN A 73 13.15 -0.25 14.53
C GLN A 73 12.52 0.69 15.57
N GLN A 74 11.21 0.90 15.52
CA GLN A 74 10.51 1.71 16.53
C GLN A 74 10.48 1.04 17.89
N TRP A 75 10.35 -0.29 17.93
CA TRP A 75 10.46 -1.08 19.17
C TRP A 75 11.87 -1.02 19.75
N LEU A 76 12.91 -1.25 18.94
CA LEU A 76 14.31 -1.15 19.40
C LEU A 76 14.60 0.21 20.05
N ARG A 77 14.18 1.31 19.41
CA ARG A 77 14.35 2.67 19.95
C ARG A 77 13.59 2.88 21.25
N TRP A 78 12.37 2.36 21.34
CA TRP A 78 11.58 2.48 22.55
C TRP A 78 12.21 1.67 23.70
N CYS A 79 12.62 0.42 23.47
CA CYS A 79 13.31 -0.37 24.49
C CYS A 79 14.59 0.30 24.96
N ASP A 80 15.40 0.85 24.04
CA ASP A 80 16.61 1.60 24.38
C ASP A 80 16.29 2.81 25.29
N SER A 81 15.23 3.57 24.98
CA SER A 81 14.77 4.68 25.82
C SER A 81 14.27 4.26 27.21
N GLN A 82 13.82 3.02 27.35
CA GLN A 82 13.36 2.45 28.62
C GLN A 82 14.44 1.64 29.33
N SER A 83 15.67 1.57 28.79
CA SER A 83 16.75 0.70 29.28
C SER A 83 16.34 -0.78 29.37
N LEU A 84 15.54 -1.26 28.42
CA LEU A 84 15.05 -2.63 28.32
C LEU A 84 15.81 -3.43 27.26
N ASP A 85 15.96 -4.73 27.46
CA ASP A 85 16.38 -5.64 26.38
C ASP A 85 15.20 -5.86 25.41
N PRO A 86 15.34 -5.52 24.12
CA PRO A 86 14.29 -5.74 23.13
C PRO A 86 14.08 -7.22 22.75
N PHE A 87 15.01 -8.11 23.10
CA PHE A 87 14.99 -9.54 22.77
C PHE A 87 14.52 -10.42 23.92
N ASP A 88 14.69 -9.94 25.17
CA ASP A 88 14.18 -10.57 26.39
C ASP A 88 13.19 -9.63 27.08
N SER A 89 11.99 -9.54 26.49
CA SER A 89 10.94 -8.63 26.97
C SER A 89 9.67 -9.39 27.33
N CYS A 90 8.91 -8.86 28.29
CA CYS A 90 7.62 -9.42 28.67
C CYS A 90 6.45 -8.74 27.94
N ILE A 91 5.27 -9.31 28.05
CA ILE A 91 4.07 -8.79 27.37
C ILE A 91 3.69 -7.39 27.85
N VAL A 92 3.98 -7.05 29.11
CA VAL A 92 3.73 -5.73 29.70
C VAL A 92 4.48 -4.65 28.91
N ASN A 93 5.73 -4.90 28.54
CA ASN A 93 6.54 -3.95 27.76
C ASN A 93 5.97 -3.75 26.35
N VAL A 94 5.50 -4.82 25.70
CA VAL A 94 4.85 -4.70 24.39
C VAL A 94 3.56 -3.87 24.47
N ILE A 95 2.74 -4.10 25.51
CA ILE A 95 1.52 -3.33 25.75
C ILE A 95 1.85 -1.85 25.96
N ASN A 96 2.84 -1.56 26.81
CA ASN A 96 3.30 -0.20 27.10
C ASN A 96 3.86 0.49 25.85
N PHE A 97 4.63 -0.23 25.02
CA PHE A 97 5.09 0.29 23.73
C PHE A 97 3.94 0.66 22.80
N LEU A 98 3.00 -0.26 22.56
CA LEU A 98 1.88 -0.01 21.64
C LEU A 98 0.99 1.14 22.15
N SER A 99 0.80 1.23 23.47
CA SER A 99 0.13 2.35 24.14
C SER A 99 0.89 3.66 23.93
N ALA A 100 2.22 3.67 24.14
CA ALA A 100 3.06 4.84 23.91
C ALA A 100 2.98 5.32 22.45
N GLN A 101 2.89 4.41 21.47
CA GLN A 101 2.69 4.80 20.06
C GLN A 101 1.33 5.48 19.82
N GLN A 102 0.29 5.08 20.56
CA GLN A 102 -0.98 5.80 20.55
C GLN A 102 -0.84 7.19 21.17
N GLY A 103 -0.11 7.32 22.28
CA GLY A 103 0.18 8.60 22.93
C GLY A 103 0.94 9.57 22.01
N LEU A 104 1.74 9.05 21.09
CA LEU A 104 2.41 9.81 20.02
C LEU A 104 1.49 10.13 18.82
N GLY A 105 0.18 9.89 18.93
CA GLY A 105 -0.81 10.19 17.90
C GLY A 105 -0.78 9.26 16.68
N LYS A 106 -0.14 8.09 16.75
CA LYS A 106 -0.15 7.14 15.62
C LYS A 106 -1.56 6.59 15.39
N SER A 107 -1.90 6.39 14.12
CA SER A 107 -3.20 5.81 13.75
C SER A 107 -3.35 4.37 14.24
N TYR A 108 -4.58 3.94 14.50
CA TYR A 108 -4.89 2.53 14.79
C TYR A 108 -4.29 1.57 13.77
N SER A 109 -4.37 1.89 12.47
CA SER A 109 -3.80 1.03 11.42
C SER A 109 -2.28 0.88 11.54
N THR A 110 -1.56 1.95 11.92
CA THR A 110 -0.12 1.92 12.14
C THR A 110 0.23 1.05 13.35
N ILE A 111 -0.49 1.23 14.46
CA ILE A 111 -0.26 0.47 15.69
C ILE A 111 -0.57 -1.01 15.47
N ASN A 112 -1.64 -1.32 14.75
CA ASN A 112 -1.97 -2.71 14.40
C ASN A 112 -0.90 -3.34 13.49
N SER A 113 -0.29 -2.57 12.57
CA SER A 113 0.89 -3.03 11.82
C SER A 113 2.09 -3.26 12.73
N TYR A 114 2.31 -2.42 13.75
CA TYR A 114 3.40 -2.63 14.71
C TYR A 114 3.19 -3.90 15.54
N ARG A 115 1.97 -4.13 16.04
CA ARG A 115 1.58 -5.39 16.69
C ARG A 115 1.93 -6.59 15.82
N SER A 116 1.53 -6.57 14.54
CA SER A 116 1.81 -7.66 13.61
C SER A 116 3.30 -7.83 13.32
N GLY A 117 4.04 -6.73 13.19
CA GLY A 117 5.49 -6.74 13.01
C GLY A 117 6.19 -7.37 14.22
N LEU A 118 5.86 -6.96 15.43
CA LEU A 118 6.44 -7.54 16.66
C LEU A 118 6.09 -9.01 16.84
N SER A 119 4.84 -9.39 16.55
CA SER A 119 4.44 -10.80 16.61
C SER A 119 5.14 -11.69 15.58
N SER A 120 5.81 -11.11 14.58
CA SER A 120 6.62 -11.86 13.60
C SER A 120 8.07 -12.07 14.04
N VAL A 121 8.51 -11.41 15.12
CA VAL A 121 9.90 -11.37 15.57
C VAL A 121 10.05 -11.92 16.98
N LEU A 122 9.22 -11.43 17.89
CA LEU A 122 9.28 -11.80 19.29
C LEU A 122 8.72 -13.21 19.50
N PRO A 123 9.31 -13.99 20.42
CA PRO A 123 8.79 -15.30 20.78
C PRO A 123 7.37 -15.19 21.39
N PRO A 124 6.61 -16.30 21.44
CA PRO A 124 5.37 -16.37 22.20
C PRO A 124 5.61 -15.98 23.66
N MET A 125 4.68 -15.21 24.24
CA MET A 125 4.69 -14.78 25.63
C MET A 125 3.47 -15.37 26.32
N GLU A 126 3.66 -16.01 27.46
CA GLU A 126 2.58 -16.69 28.20
C GLU A 126 1.83 -17.73 27.32
N GLY A 127 2.54 -18.39 26.41
CA GLY A 127 1.98 -19.38 25.47
C GLY A 127 1.23 -18.79 24.27
N PHE A 128 1.11 -17.47 24.14
CA PHE A 128 0.44 -16.81 23.02
C PHE A 128 1.45 -16.10 22.10
N PRO A 129 1.28 -16.18 20.76
CA PRO A 129 1.93 -15.23 19.88
C PRO A 129 1.59 -13.80 20.31
N VAL A 130 2.56 -12.90 20.36
CA VAL A 130 2.39 -11.52 20.87
C VAL A 130 1.15 -10.83 20.30
N GLY A 131 0.93 -10.92 18.99
CA GLY A 131 -0.22 -10.28 18.34
C GLY A 131 -1.57 -10.90 18.69
N LYS A 132 -1.60 -12.13 19.21
CA LYS A 132 -2.80 -12.86 19.63
C LYS A 132 -2.98 -12.89 21.15
N HIS A 133 -2.07 -12.28 21.91
CA HIS A 133 -2.17 -12.21 23.37
C HIS A 133 -3.47 -11.49 23.80
N PRO A 134 -4.25 -12.03 24.76
CA PRO A 134 -5.54 -11.46 25.15
C PRO A 134 -5.49 -9.98 25.52
N MET A 135 -4.43 -9.57 26.23
CA MET A 135 -4.24 -8.17 26.64
C MET A 135 -3.87 -7.23 25.49
N VAL A 136 -3.10 -7.70 24.51
CA VAL A 136 -2.81 -6.93 23.29
C VAL A 136 -4.07 -6.73 22.45
N ILE A 137 -4.92 -7.76 22.36
CA ILE A 137 -6.23 -7.66 21.70
C ILE A 137 -7.12 -6.64 22.43
N ARG A 138 -7.18 -6.68 23.76
CA ARG A 138 -7.98 -5.74 24.56
C ARG A 138 -7.46 -4.31 24.43
N LEU A 139 -6.14 -4.10 24.42
CA LEU A 139 -5.52 -2.81 24.17
C LEU A 139 -5.95 -2.26 22.80
N LEU A 140 -5.82 -3.04 21.72
CA LEU A 140 -6.23 -2.59 20.38
C LEU A 140 -7.72 -2.25 20.31
N LYS A 141 -8.59 -3.01 20.99
CA LYS A 141 -10.01 -2.66 21.11
C LYS A 141 -10.20 -1.30 21.80
N GLY A 142 -9.45 -1.05 22.88
CA GLY A 142 -9.44 0.25 23.55
C GLY A 142 -8.99 1.39 22.63
N ILE A 143 -7.89 1.21 21.90
CA ILE A 143 -7.38 2.19 20.93
C ILE A 143 -8.40 2.46 19.82
N PHE A 144 -9.05 1.42 19.31
CA PHE A 144 -10.12 1.55 18.32
C PHE A 144 -11.30 2.37 18.86
N ASN A 145 -11.77 2.06 20.07
CA ASN A 145 -12.89 2.78 20.68
C ASN A 145 -12.53 4.24 20.99
N ALA A 146 -11.29 4.52 21.40
CA ALA A 146 -10.82 5.87 21.70
C ALA A 146 -10.67 6.73 20.45
N ASN A 147 -10.19 6.16 19.33
CA ASN A 147 -10.03 6.88 18.07
C ASN A 147 -10.29 5.95 16.86
N PRO A 148 -11.56 5.73 16.49
CA PRO A 148 -11.90 4.83 15.42
C PRO A 148 -11.36 5.35 14.07
N PRO A 149 -10.78 4.48 13.22
CA PRO A 149 -10.27 4.89 11.92
C PRO A 149 -11.38 5.52 11.06
N LYS A 150 -11.16 6.74 10.60
CA LYS A 150 -12.03 7.39 9.62
C LYS A 150 -11.60 6.99 8.20
N PRO A 151 -12.55 6.64 7.31
CA PRO A 151 -12.22 6.37 5.92
C PRO A 151 -11.65 7.64 5.29
N ARG A 152 -10.57 7.48 4.50
CA ARG A 152 -9.94 8.62 3.81
C ARG A 152 -10.88 9.31 2.81
N TYR A 153 -11.74 8.53 2.15
CA TYR A 153 -12.70 9.02 1.16
C TYR A 153 -14.12 8.66 1.59
N GLN A 154 -14.96 9.68 1.79
CA GLN A 154 -16.40 9.52 2.04
C GLN A 154 -17.20 9.65 0.74
N SER A 155 -16.73 10.49 -0.17
CA SER A 155 -17.23 10.70 -1.53
C SER A 155 -16.13 10.42 -2.56
N THR A 156 -16.48 10.49 -3.84
CA THR A 156 -15.53 10.49 -4.97
C THR A 156 -15.74 11.72 -5.84
N TRP A 157 -14.79 12.00 -6.73
CA TRP A 157 -14.88 13.04 -7.75
C TRP A 157 -15.56 12.54 -9.03
N GLU A 158 -16.09 13.48 -9.81
CA GLU A 158 -16.74 13.25 -11.10
C GLU A 158 -15.75 12.86 -12.20
N VAL A 159 -15.96 11.69 -12.80
CA VAL A 159 -15.08 11.17 -13.86
C VAL A 159 -15.10 12.05 -15.11
N SER A 160 -16.23 12.68 -15.43
CA SER A 160 -16.40 13.63 -16.54
C SER A 160 -15.34 14.73 -16.50
N ARG A 161 -15.12 15.37 -15.35
CA ARG A 161 -14.14 16.46 -15.21
C ARG A 161 -12.73 16.07 -15.65
N VAL A 162 -12.30 14.85 -15.34
CA VAL A 162 -11.00 14.34 -15.79
C VAL A 162 -11.04 14.01 -17.28
N LEU A 163 -12.11 13.38 -17.77
CA LEU A 163 -12.26 13.10 -19.19
C LEU A 163 -12.29 14.37 -20.04
N ASP A 164 -12.99 15.42 -19.60
CA ASP A 164 -13.07 16.72 -20.26
C ASP A 164 -11.69 17.38 -20.35
N TYR A 165 -10.93 17.38 -19.25
CA TYR A 165 -9.54 17.83 -19.25
C TYR A 165 -8.68 17.02 -20.24
N LEU A 166 -8.75 15.69 -20.21
CA LEU A 166 -7.96 14.85 -21.13
C LEU A 166 -8.37 15.03 -22.60
N CYS A 167 -9.64 15.36 -22.86
CA CYS A 167 -10.17 15.65 -24.18
C CYS A 167 -9.82 17.07 -24.66
N SER A 168 -9.65 18.04 -23.75
CA SER A 168 -9.26 19.41 -24.07
C SER A 168 -7.76 19.55 -24.39
N MET A 169 -6.95 18.56 -24.01
CA MET A 169 -5.54 18.49 -24.41
C MET A 169 -5.37 18.46 -25.93
N ALA A 170 -4.21 18.89 -26.41
CA ALA A 170 -3.84 18.79 -27.82
C ALA A 170 -3.85 17.34 -28.34
N GLU A 171 -3.80 17.17 -29.66
CA GLU A 171 -3.73 15.85 -30.28
C GLU A 171 -2.51 15.07 -29.78
N ASN A 172 -2.62 13.74 -29.72
CA ASN A 172 -1.61 12.90 -29.06
C ASN A 172 -0.18 13.12 -29.61
N TYR A 173 -0.05 13.35 -30.93
CA TYR A 173 1.23 13.61 -31.60
C TYR A 173 1.82 14.99 -31.29
N GLN A 174 1.00 15.95 -30.86
CA GLN A 174 1.42 17.31 -30.51
C GLN A 174 1.83 17.46 -29.04
N LEU A 175 1.44 16.51 -28.19
CA LEU A 175 1.75 16.56 -26.76
C LEU A 175 3.25 16.43 -26.51
N SER A 176 3.75 17.04 -25.43
CA SER A 176 5.09 16.68 -24.93
C SER A 176 5.09 15.24 -24.42
N LEU A 177 6.25 14.57 -24.38
CA LEU A 177 6.32 13.20 -23.87
C LEU A 177 5.78 13.09 -22.44
N PHE A 178 6.00 14.13 -21.63
CA PHE A 178 5.46 14.23 -20.27
C PHE A 178 3.93 14.25 -20.26
N HIS A 179 3.31 15.16 -21.02
CA HIS A 179 1.84 15.25 -21.09
C HIS A 179 1.21 14.00 -21.71
N LEU A 180 1.84 13.42 -22.73
CA LEU A 180 1.40 12.14 -23.30
C LEU A 180 1.48 10.99 -22.28
N SER A 181 2.55 10.93 -21.48
CA SER A 181 2.68 9.92 -20.40
C SER A 181 1.60 10.07 -19.34
N GLN A 182 1.31 11.31 -18.94
CA GLN A 182 0.25 11.63 -17.98
C GLN A 182 -1.13 11.28 -18.53
N LYS A 183 -1.41 11.63 -19.78
CA LYS A 183 -2.66 11.28 -20.47
C LYS A 183 -2.85 9.77 -20.52
N LEU A 184 -1.81 9.04 -20.93
CA LEU A 184 -1.84 7.58 -21.00
C LEU A 184 -2.09 6.95 -19.63
N VAL A 185 -1.34 7.31 -18.58
CA VAL A 185 -1.53 6.69 -17.25
C VAL A 185 -2.91 6.97 -16.69
N SER A 186 -3.46 8.16 -16.90
CA SER A 186 -4.80 8.54 -16.45
C SER A 186 -5.90 7.77 -17.19
N LEU A 187 -5.81 7.64 -18.51
CA LEU A 187 -6.74 6.81 -19.29
C LEU A 187 -6.66 5.33 -18.90
N VAL A 188 -5.44 4.79 -18.74
CA VAL A 188 -5.24 3.41 -18.28
C VAL A 188 -5.84 3.21 -16.88
N ALA A 189 -5.63 4.14 -15.95
CA ALA A 189 -6.18 4.05 -14.60
C ALA A 189 -7.72 4.09 -14.58
N LEU A 190 -8.33 4.93 -15.44
CA LEU A 190 -9.79 5.04 -15.57
C LEU A 190 -10.40 3.77 -16.19
N VAL A 191 -9.88 3.31 -17.33
CA VAL A 191 -10.48 2.22 -18.10
C VAL A 191 -10.30 0.85 -17.42
N THR A 192 -9.21 0.68 -16.65
CA THR A 192 -8.88 -0.61 -16.04
C THR A 192 -9.25 -0.68 -14.56
N ALA A 193 -9.46 0.47 -13.90
CA ALA A 193 -9.58 0.62 -12.45
C ALA A 193 -8.46 -0.08 -11.65
N GLN A 194 -7.30 -0.33 -12.26
CA GLN A 194 -6.21 -1.07 -11.62
C GLN A 194 -5.47 -0.24 -10.57
N ARG A 195 -4.76 -0.91 -9.66
CA ARG A 195 -3.90 -0.23 -8.69
C ARG A 195 -2.65 0.31 -9.39
N THR A 196 -2.07 1.38 -8.85
CA THR A 196 -0.81 1.95 -9.38
C THR A 196 0.33 0.94 -9.40
N GLN A 197 0.34 -0.04 -8.48
CA GLN A 197 1.29 -1.17 -8.53
C GLN A 197 1.13 -1.96 -9.84
N THR A 198 -0.10 -2.37 -10.19
CA THR A 198 -0.37 -3.08 -11.44
C THR A 198 0.06 -2.26 -12.66
N LEU A 199 -0.24 -0.96 -12.67
CA LEU A 199 0.15 -0.07 -13.77
C LEU A 199 1.68 0.03 -13.93
N ASN A 200 2.41 -0.04 -12.81
CA ASN A 200 3.87 -0.01 -12.80
C ASN A 200 4.51 -1.30 -13.33
N HIS A 201 3.81 -2.43 -13.23
CA HIS A 201 4.28 -3.73 -13.72
C HIS A 201 3.85 -4.02 -15.16
N LEU A 202 3.12 -3.13 -15.83
CA LEU A 202 2.84 -3.27 -17.26
C LEU A 202 4.16 -3.27 -18.03
N ASP A 203 4.31 -4.25 -18.92
CA ASP A 203 5.56 -4.56 -19.59
C ASP A 203 5.28 -4.84 -21.07
N ILE A 204 6.04 -4.19 -21.95
CA ILE A 204 5.81 -4.28 -23.40
C ILE A 204 6.22 -5.65 -23.95
N SER A 205 7.10 -6.39 -23.27
CA SER A 205 7.49 -7.75 -23.65
C SER A 205 6.36 -8.77 -23.47
N PHE A 206 5.39 -8.46 -22.60
CA PHE A 206 4.21 -9.29 -22.33
C PHE A 206 2.93 -8.60 -22.79
N MET A 207 3.03 -7.82 -23.87
CA MET A 207 1.93 -7.09 -24.47
C MET A 207 1.62 -7.67 -25.85
N HIS A 208 0.34 -7.90 -26.12
CA HIS A 208 -0.19 -8.14 -27.46
C HIS A 208 -1.05 -6.94 -27.89
N ILE A 209 -0.82 -6.40 -29.08
CA ILE A 209 -1.61 -5.30 -29.63
C ILE A 209 -2.34 -5.74 -30.89
N SER A 210 -3.64 -5.43 -30.97
CA SER A 210 -4.49 -5.59 -32.14
C SER A 210 -5.09 -4.25 -32.55
N ASP A 211 -5.99 -4.26 -33.53
CA ASP A 211 -6.67 -3.04 -33.99
C ASP A 211 -7.69 -2.52 -32.99
N ASP A 212 -8.32 -3.42 -32.23
CA ASP A 212 -9.41 -3.14 -31.32
C ASP A 212 -8.99 -3.04 -29.85
N ARG A 213 -7.81 -3.56 -29.47
CA ARG A 213 -7.33 -3.53 -28.08
C ARG A 213 -5.81 -3.73 -27.95
N ALA A 214 -5.29 -3.41 -26.77
CA ALA A 214 -4.00 -3.91 -26.30
C ALA A 214 -4.23 -4.74 -25.03
N VAL A 215 -3.53 -5.87 -24.91
CA VAL A 215 -3.64 -6.81 -23.80
C VAL A 215 -2.27 -7.01 -23.18
N PHE A 216 -2.15 -6.75 -21.89
CA PHE A 216 -0.96 -7.00 -21.09
C PHE A 216 -1.17 -8.21 -20.20
N GLN A 217 -0.19 -9.11 -20.18
CA GLN A 217 -0.08 -10.14 -19.16
C GLN A 217 0.91 -9.67 -18.09
N VAL A 218 0.45 -9.51 -16.84
CA VAL A 218 1.30 -9.09 -15.74
C VAL A 218 2.00 -10.32 -15.15
N MET A 219 3.33 -10.36 -15.30
CA MET A 219 4.15 -11.50 -14.88
C MET A 219 4.69 -11.40 -13.45
N ASP A 220 4.45 -10.27 -12.78
CA ASP A 220 4.90 -10.01 -11.42
C ASP A 220 3.91 -10.52 -10.36
N VAL A 221 4.41 -10.86 -9.16
CA VAL A 221 3.58 -11.17 -8.00
C VAL A 221 2.99 -9.88 -7.42
N LEU A 222 1.73 -9.58 -7.76
CA LEU A 222 1.00 -8.44 -7.22
C LEU A 222 0.44 -8.71 -5.81
N LYS A 223 -0.04 -7.64 -5.17
CA LYS A 223 -0.73 -7.73 -3.87
C LYS A 223 -1.91 -8.73 -3.87
N THR A 224 -2.59 -8.91 -5.01
CA THR A 224 -3.73 -9.81 -5.15
C THR A 224 -3.36 -11.20 -5.66
N THR A 225 -2.09 -11.46 -6.00
CA THR A 225 -1.64 -12.80 -6.37
C THR A 225 -1.76 -13.71 -5.15
N THR A 226 -2.30 -14.90 -5.36
CA THR A 226 -2.34 -15.97 -4.35
C THR A 226 -1.93 -17.28 -5.03
N PRO A 227 -1.44 -18.28 -4.30
CA PRO A 227 -1.09 -19.58 -4.88
C PRO A 227 -2.23 -20.18 -5.72
N LYS A 228 -3.48 -20.02 -5.26
CA LYS A 228 -4.68 -20.48 -5.98
C LYS A 228 -4.95 -19.72 -7.29
N LYS A 229 -4.68 -18.42 -7.33
CA LYS A 229 -4.95 -17.58 -8.52
C LYS A 229 -3.83 -17.69 -9.56
N GLY A 230 -2.58 -17.80 -9.10
CA GLY A 230 -1.40 -17.74 -9.95
C GLY A 230 -1.20 -16.36 -10.60
N ILE A 231 -0.12 -16.25 -11.36
CA ILE A 231 0.26 -15.03 -12.10
C ILE A 231 -0.48 -14.94 -13.44
N ALA A 232 -0.68 -16.08 -14.11
CA ALA A 232 -1.27 -16.17 -15.46
C ALA A 232 -2.68 -15.56 -15.61
N LYS A 233 -3.41 -15.33 -14.50
CA LYS A 233 -4.76 -14.73 -14.53
C LYS A 233 -4.78 -13.21 -14.39
N GLN A 234 -3.62 -12.54 -14.49
CA GLN A 234 -3.51 -11.09 -14.36
C GLN A 234 -3.39 -10.44 -15.73
N ILE A 235 -4.55 -10.13 -16.30
CA ILE A 235 -4.67 -9.53 -17.62
C ILE A 235 -5.17 -8.09 -17.47
N VAL A 236 -4.52 -7.16 -18.16
CA VAL A 236 -4.96 -5.76 -18.29
C VAL A 236 -5.27 -5.48 -19.75
N GLU A 237 -6.52 -5.13 -20.03
CA GLU A 237 -7.01 -4.85 -21.38
C GLU A 237 -7.25 -3.36 -21.55
N LEU A 238 -6.73 -2.81 -22.65
CA LEU A 238 -6.90 -1.42 -23.07
C LEU A 238 -7.67 -1.40 -24.40
N PRO A 239 -9.01 -1.28 -24.36
CA PRO A 239 -9.82 -1.27 -25.56
C PRO A 239 -9.61 0.01 -26.40
N SER A 240 -9.83 -0.10 -27.69
CA SER A 240 -10.00 1.04 -28.59
C SER A 240 -11.31 1.76 -28.28
N PHE A 241 -11.32 3.07 -28.47
CA PHE A 241 -12.52 3.91 -28.35
C PHE A 241 -12.63 4.82 -29.59
N PRO A 242 -13.13 4.28 -30.72
CA PRO A 242 -13.13 5.00 -32.00
C PRO A 242 -14.04 6.23 -32.00
N SER A 243 -15.10 6.24 -31.18
CA SER A 243 -16.07 7.33 -31.08
C SER A 243 -15.44 8.66 -30.64
N ASN A 244 -14.34 8.61 -29.87
CA ASN A 244 -13.57 9.81 -29.53
C ASN A 244 -12.08 9.47 -29.51
N LYS A 245 -11.39 9.80 -30.60
CA LYS A 245 -9.95 9.55 -30.77
C LYS A 245 -9.09 10.21 -29.68
N LYS A 246 -9.50 11.37 -29.15
CA LYS A 246 -8.77 12.08 -28.09
C LYS A 246 -8.80 11.34 -26.76
N LEU A 247 -9.85 10.55 -26.49
CA LEU A 247 -10.00 9.73 -25.28
C LEU A 247 -9.64 8.26 -25.49
N CYS A 248 -9.23 7.89 -26.71
CA CYS A 248 -8.87 6.50 -27.00
C CYS A 248 -7.55 6.11 -26.35
N VAL A 249 -7.62 5.23 -25.33
CA VAL A 249 -6.45 4.72 -24.62
C VAL A 249 -5.52 3.94 -25.55
N LEU A 250 -6.06 3.18 -26.51
CA LEU A 250 -5.26 2.43 -27.48
C LEU A 250 -4.48 3.34 -28.43
N LEU A 251 -5.10 4.40 -28.97
CA LEU A 251 -4.40 5.36 -29.84
C LEU A 251 -3.34 6.14 -29.06
N THR A 252 -3.64 6.52 -27.82
CA THR A 252 -2.68 7.18 -26.93
C THR A 252 -1.49 6.27 -26.61
N LEU A 253 -1.75 4.97 -26.40
CA LEU A 253 -0.71 3.96 -26.19
C LEU A 253 0.17 3.79 -27.43
N LYS A 254 -0.43 3.65 -28.63
CA LYS A 254 0.31 3.49 -29.90
C LYS A 254 1.26 4.67 -30.13
N GLU A 255 0.78 5.90 -29.95
CA GLU A 255 1.60 7.11 -30.08
C GLU A 255 2.74 7.15 -29.03
N TYR A 256 2.43 6.79 -27.79
CA TYR A 256 3.43 6.73 -26.71
C TYR A 256 4.51 5.67 -27.00
N LEU A 257 4.14 4.49 -27.46
CA LEU A 257 5.08 3.43 -27.82
C LEU A 257 5.97 3.87 -28.99
N ASN A 258 5.40 4.49 -30.02
CA ASN A 258 6.15 5.01 -31.15
C ASN A 258 7.24 6.00 -30.70
N ARG A 259 6.88 6.98 -29.85
CA ARG A 259 7.82 7.99 -29.35
C ARG A 259 8.84 7.46 -28.35
N THR A 260 8.49 6.41 -27.60
CA THR A 260 9.39 5.84 -26.59
C THR A 260 10.27 4.73 -27.14
N LYS A 261 9.97 4.15 -28.30
CA LYS A 261 10.78 3.11 -28.95
C LYS A 261 12.28 3.46 -29.02
N PRO A 262 12.71 4.59 -29.62
CA PRO A 262 14.13 4.91 -29.70
C PRO A 262 14.77 5.20 -28.33
N LEU A 263 13.98 5.62 -27.34
CA LEU A 263 14.48 5.91 -25.99
C LEU A 263 14.77 4.63 -25.19
N ARG A 264 14.07 3.53 -25.51
CA ARG A 264 14.20 2.23 -24.84
C ARG A 264 15.40 1.44 -25.34
N GLU A 265 15.66 1.52 -26.64
CA GLU A 265 16.74 0.78 -27.31
C GLU A 265 18.12 1.10 -26.71
N CYS A 266 18.32 2.31 -26.20
CA CYS A 266 19.57 2.69 -25.54
C CYS A 266 19.87 1.93 -24.22
N HIS A 267 18.86 1.38 -23.54
CA HIS A 267 19.00 0.81 -22.19
C HIS A 267 18.29 -0.54 -21.99
N GLY A 268 17.60 -1.07 -23.02
CA GLY A 268 16.86 -2.33 -22.93
C GLY A 268 15.64 -2.28 -22.00
N GLU A 269 14.99 -1.11 -21.85
CA GLU A 269 13.88 -0.95 -20.90
C GLU A 269 12.53 -1.45 -21.47
N THR A 270 11.96 -2.46 -20.82
CA THR A 270 10.73 -3.13 -21.26
C THR A 270 9.48 -2.64 -20.51
N LYS A 271 9.62 -1.99 -19.34
CA LYS A 271 8.45 -1.48 -18.61
C LYS A 271 7.72 -0.43 -19.42
N LEU A 272 6.39 -0.51 -19.43
CA LEU A 272 5.55 0.38 -20.23
C LEU A 272 5.86 1.84 -19.93
N PHE A 273 5.84 2.26 -18.66
CA PHE A 273 6.08 3.65 -18.32
C PHE A 273 7.55 3.93 -18.01
N ILE A 274 8.15 4.82 -18.78
CA ILE A 274 9.54 5.26 -18.62
C ILE A 274 9.65 6.74 -18.27
N SER A 275 10.76 7.13 -17.64
CA SER A 275 11.06 8.51 -17.28
C SER A 275 11.09 9.38 -18.53
N THR A 276 10.49 10.56 -18.44
CA THR A 276 10.51 11.55 -19.54
C THR A 276 11.83 12.32 -19.62
N ARG A 277 12.75 12.06 -18.68
CA ARG A 277 14.10 12.61 -18.65
C ARG A 277 15.13 11.48 -18.77
N LYS A 278 16.28 11.76 -19.37
CA LYS A 278 17.44 10.86 -19.38
C LYS A 278 17.76 10.40 -17.94
N PRO A 279 18.12 9.13 -17.72
CA PRO A 279 18.40 8.09 -18.71
C PRO A 279 17.15 7.27 -19.14
N HIS A 280 15.93 7.81 -19.06
CA HIS A 280 14.71 7.15 -19.56
C HIS A 280 14.45 5.74 -18.99
N LYS A 281 14.89 5.49 -17.76
CA LYS A 281 14.60 4.24 -17.02
C LYS A 281 13.13 4.13 -16.66
N SER A 282 12.68 2.92 -16.35
CA SER A 282 11.37 2.65 -15.75
C SER A 282 11.05 3.60 -14.60
N VAL A 283 9.83 4.12 -14.60
CA VAL A 283 9.36 4.94 -13.49
C VAL A 283 8.91 4.07 -12.33
N THR A 284 8.87 4.63 -11.13
CA THR A 284 8.31 3.94 -9.95
C THR A 284 6.80 4.12 -9.87
N SER A 285 6.14 3.27 -9.09
CA SER A 285 4.72 3.45 -8.71
C SER A 285 4.45 4.82 -8.07
N SER A 286 5.41 5.40 -7.35
CA SER A 286 5.28 6.75 -6.77
C SER A 286 5.25 7.85 -7.82
N THR A 287 6.03 7.70 -8.90
CA THR A 287 6.02 8.62 -10.05
C THR A 287 4.69 8.56 -10.77
N LEU A 288 4.17 7.35 -11.04
CA LEU A 288 2.84 7.18 -11.63
C LEU A 288 1.74 7.80 -10.76
N ALA A 289 1.82 7.61 -9.44
CA ALA A 289 0.88 8.24 -8.52
C ALA A 289 0.94 9.78 -8.58
N ARG A 290 2.14 10.35 -8.76
CA ARG A 290 2.31 11.80 -8.93
C ARG A 290 1.70 12.30 -10.24
N TRP A 291 1.87 11.56 -11.34
CA TRP A 291 1.25 11.88 -12.62
C TRP A 291 -0.28 11.84 -12.56
N LEU A 292 -0.84 10.81 -11.94
CA LEU A 292 -2.30 10.72 -11.69
C LEU A 292 -2.79 11.88 -10.82
N LYS A 293 -2.06 12.23 -9.75
CA LYS A 293 -2.41 13.38 -8.89
C LYS A 293 -2.37 14.70 -9.67
N PHE A 294 -1.41 14.86 -10.58
CA PHE A 294 -1.35 16.04 -11.45
C PHE A 294 -2.58 16.13 -12.36
N SER A 295 -3.04 15.02 -12.95
CA SER A 295 -4.27 15.03 -13.77
C SER A 295 -5.49 15.45 -12.95
N LEU A 296 -5.61 15.02 -11.69
CA LEU A 296 -6.69 15.51 -10.80
C LEU A 296 -6.61 17.02 -10.60
N PHE A 297 -5.43 17.53 -10.25
CA PHE A 297 -5.20 18.96 -10.05
C PHE A 297 -5.56 19.78 -11.30
N ALA A 298 -5.07 19.35 -12.46
CA ALA A 298 -5.31 20.02 -13.74
C ALA A 298 -6.79 19.97 -14.18
N SER A 299 -7.55 18.99 -13.68
CA SER A 299 -9.01 18.88 -13.89
C SER A 299 -9.83 19.69 -12.86
N GLY A 300 -9.16 20.45 -11.99
CA GLY A 300 -9.76 21.23 -10.90
C GLY A 300 -10.30 20.38 -9.75
N ILE A 301 -9.86 19.14 -9.60
CA ILE A 301 -10.23 18.27 -8.46
C ILE A 301 -9.29 18.58 -7.29
N ASP A 302 -9.85 18.73 -6.10
CA ASP A 302 -9.08 19.00 -4.90
C ASP A 302 -8.14 17.83 -4.53
N THR A 303 -6.85 18.07 -4.68
CA THR A 303 -5.80 17.07 -4.40
C THR A 303 -5.26 17.09 -2.97
N SER A 304 -5.81 17.95 -2.12
CA SER A 304 -5.68 17.86 -0.66
C SER A 304 -6.50 16.67 -0.13
N VAL A 305 -7.70 16.47 -0.70
CA VAL A 305 -8.59 15.36 -0.42
C VAL A 305 -8.20 14.14 -1.23
N PHE A 306 -8.21 14.25 -2.56
CA PHE A 306 -8.07 13.12 -3.48
C PHE A 306 -6.63 12.86 -3.94
N SER A 307 -6.31 11.60 -4.19
CA SER A 307 -4.99 11.17 -4.67
C SER A 307 -5.11 10.07 -5.71
N ALA A 308 -3.99 9.60 -6.27
CA ALA A 308 -3.95 8.55 -7.29
C ALA A 308 -4.84 7.33 -6.99
N HIS A 309 -4.94 6.91 -5.72
CA HIS A 309 -5.76 5.73 -5.37
C HIS A 309 -7.27 5.95 -5.58
N SER A 310 -7.73 7.20 -5.61
CA SER A 310 -9.14 7.55 -5.79
C SER A 310 -9.65 7.27 -7.22
N PHE A 311 -8.77 7.22 -8.24
CA PHE A 311 -9.14 6.84 -9.63
C PHE A 311 -9.92 5.53 -9.68
N ARG A 312 -9.48 4.55 -8.91
CA ARG A 312 -10.14 3.24 -8.86
C ARG A 312 -11.56 3.34 -8.29
N SER A 313 -11.77 4.17 -7.27
CA SER A 313 -13.08 4.41 -6.67
C SER A 313 -13.99 5.16 -7.64
N ALA A 314 -13.48 6.23 -8.25
CA ALA A 314 -14.20 7.05 -9.21
C ALA A 314 -14.62 6.25 -10.45
N ALA A 315 -13.68 5.52 -11.07
CA ALA A 315 -13.95 4.71 -12.26
C ALA A 315 -15.00 3.63 -12.00
N THR A 316 -14.88 2.89 -10.89
CA THR A 316 -15.82 1.80 -10.58
C THR A 316 -17.19 2.31 -10.13
N SER A 317 -17.26 3.44 -9.42
CA SER A 317 -18.54 4.08 -9.08
C SER A 317 -19.23 4.64 -10.32
N SER A 318 -18.49 5.31 -11.21
CA SER A 318 -19.02 5.83 -12.47
C SER A 318 -19.52 4.71 -13.39
N ALA A 319 -18.75 3.62 -13.54
CA ALA A 319 -19.20 2.46 -14.32
C ALA A 319 -20.50 1.86 -13.77
N PHE A 320 -20.62 1.75 -12.44
CA PHE A 320 -21.84 1.27 -11.81
C PHE A 320 -23.04 2.20 -12.04
N ALA A 321 -22.84 3.51 -11.91
CA ALA A 321 -23.87 4.52 -12.18
C ALA A 321 -24.36 4.50 -13.64
N HIS A 322 -23.49 4.13 -14.59
CA HIS A 322 -23.82 3.97 -16.01
C HIS A 322 -24.29 2.54 -16.37
N GLY A 323 -24.72 1.74 -15.40
CA GLY A 323 -25.38 0.46 -15.64
C GLY A 323 -24.46 -0.74 -15.87
N VAL A 324 -23.14 -0.61 -15.70
CA VAL A 324 -22.24 -1.76 -15.78
C VAL A 324 -22.52 -2.72 -14.63
N THR A 325 -22.70 -4.00 -14.95
CA THR A 325 -23.06 -5.01 -13.95
C THR A 325 -21.99 -5.14 -12.86
N LEU A 326 -22.42 -5.36 -11.62
CA LEU A 326 -21.51 -5.55 -10.50
C LEU A 326 -20.51 -6.70 -10.73
N LYS A 327 -20.96 -7.77 -11.42
CA LYS A 327 -20.12 -8.92 -11.79
C LYS A 327 -18.95 -8.50 -12.67
N GLU A 328 -19.20 -7.64 -13.65
CA GLU A 328 -18.17 -7.13 -14.55
C GLU A 328 -17.20 -6.20 -13.84
N ILE A 329 -17.71 -5.28 -13.01
CA ILE A 329 -16.89 -4.38 -12.19
C ILE A 329 -15.97 -5.19 -11.27
N MET A 330 -16.52 -6.21 -10.59
CA MET A 330 -15.74 -7.09 -9.73
C MET A 330 -14.65 -7.85 -10.49
N LYS A 331 -14.96 -8.35 -11.70
CA LYS A 331 -14.00 -9.02 -12.58
C LYS A 331 -12.87 -8.06 -12.99
N LYS A 332 -13.20 -6.87 -13.49
CA LYS A 332 -12.22 -5.87 -13.95
C LYS A 332 -11.35 -5.34 -12.80
N ALA A 333 -11.96 -5.08 -11.65
CA ALA A 333 -11.26 -4.58 -10.49
C ALA A 333 -10.48 -5.67 -9.75
N ASP A 334 -10.64 -6.96 -10.05
CA ASP A 334 -10.04 -8.07 -9.28
C ASP A 334 -10.53 -8.11 -7.82
N TRP A 335 -11.85 -8.16 -7.63
CA TRP A 335 -12.50 -8.38 -6.33
C TRP A 335 -13.22 -9.72 -6.27
N SER A 336 -12.97 -10.46 -5.18
CA SER A 336 -13.66 -11.72 -4.89
C SER A 336 -14.98 -11.55 -4.14
N ASN A 337 -15.23 -10.37 -3.54
CA ASN A 337 -16.40 -10.13 -2.71
C ASN A 337 -17.03 -8.75 -3.02
N ALA A 338 -18.33 -8.73 -3.30
CA ALA A 338 -19.13 -7.53 -3.55
C ALA A 338 -19.11 -6.54 -2.38
N ARG A 339 -19.00 -7.03 -1.15
CA ARG A 339 -18.87 -6.20 0.06
C ARG A 339 -17.66 -5.28 -0.02
N THR A 340 -16.57 -5.71 -0.65
CA THR A 340 -15.38 -4.87 -0.86
C THR A 340 -15.73 -3.66 -1.71
N PHE A 341 -16.45 -3.85 -2.82
CA PHE A 341 -16.92 -2.74 -3.66
C PHE A 341 -17.83 -1.82 -2.86
N LYS A 342 -18.92 -2.35 -2.27
CA LYS A 342 -19.94 -1.56 -1.56
C LYS A 342 -19.36 -0.75 -0.39
N THR A 343 -18.39 -1.30 0.35
CA THR A 343 -17.85 -0.66 1.55
C THR A 343 -16.76 0.37 1.22
N PHE A 344 -15.86 0.02 0.30
CA PHE A 344 -14.61 0.78 0.12
C PHE A 344 -14.56 1.60 -1.16
N TYR A 345 -15.33 1.25 -2.20
CA TYR A 345 -15.16 1.81 -3.54
C TYR A 345 -16.42 2.45 -4.13
N HIS A 346 -17.60 1.93 -3.83
CA HIS A 346 -18.87 2.58 -4.19
C HIS A 346 -19.07 3.79 -3.29
N LYS A 347 -18.77 4.97 -3.82
CA LYS A 347 -18.84 6.25 -3.10
C LYS A 347 -19.76 7.18 -3.88
N PRO A 348 -20.62 7.95 -3.18
CA PRO A 348 -21.38 8.99 -3.85
C PRO A 348 -20.42 10.01 -4.48
N VAL A 349 -20.79 10.52 -5.64
CA VAL A 349 -20.19 11.74 -6.17
C VAL A 349 -20.54 12.88 -5.22
N VAL A 350 -19.67 13.87 -5.06
CA VAL A 350 -19.98 15.07 -4.27
C VAL A 350 -21.13 15.81 -4.95
N GLU A 351 -22.36 15.55 -4.51
CA GLU A 351 -23.55 16.31 -4.87
C GLU A 351 -24.21 16.76 -3.57
N ASP A 352 -24.17 18.07 -3.32
CA ASP A 352 -24.86 18.65 -2.16
C ASP A 352 -26.37 18.65 -2.44
N GLY A 353 -27.15 18.03 -1.54
CA GLY A 353 -28.60 18.28 -1.43
C GLY A 353 -29.55 17.38 -2.24
N THR A 354 -29.06 16.45 -3.08
CA THR A 354 -29.95 15.62 -3.92
C THR A 354 -30.86 14.69 -3.11
N PHE A 355 -30.38 14.07 -2.03
CA PHE A 355 -31.23 13.19 -1.20
C PHE A 355 -32.40 13.94 -0.57
N ALA A 356 -32.13 15.06 0.10
CA ALA A 356 -33.18 15.84 0.77
C ALA A 356 -34.19 16.35 -0.26
N PHE A 357 -33.71 16.86 -1.41
CA PHE A 357 -34.57 17.33 -2.47
C PHE A 357 -35.42 16.22 -3.09
N SER A 358 -34.85 15.05 -3.39
CA SER A 358 -35.61 13.91 -3.96
C SER A 358 -36.65 13.33 -3.00
N VAL A 359 -36.40 13.35 -1.69
CA VAL A 359 -37.38 12.90 -0.69
C VAL A 359 -38.51 13.93 -0.53
N LEU A 360 -38.16 15.22 -0.47
CA LEU A 360 -39.15 16.30 -0.31
C LEU A 360 -39.98 16.53 -1.57
N ALA A 361 -39.41 16.30 -2.76
CA ALA A 361 -40.11 16.44 -4.03
C ALA A 361 -41.26 15.43 -4.23
N GLN A 362 -41.32 14.35 -3.43
CA GLN A 362 -42.46 13.41 -3.45
C GLN A 362 -43.72 13.97 -2.79
N ALA A 363 -43.62 15.10 -2.07
CA ALA A 363 -44.76 15.79 -1.47
C ALA A 363 -45.38 16.86 -2.39
N SER A 364 -45.00 16.90 -3.67
CA SER A 364 -45.44 17.90 -4.66
C SER A 364 -46.51 17.36 -5.60
#